data_AF-A0A380DYE5-F1
#
_entry.id   AF-A0A380DYE5-F1
#
_cell.length_a   1.000
_cell.length_b   1.000
_cell.length_c   1.000
_cell.angle_alpha   90.00
_cell.angle_beta   90.00
_cell.angle_gamma   90.00
#
_symmetry.space_group_name_H-M   'P 1'
#
loop_
_entity.id
_entity.type
_entity.pdbx_description
1 polymer ?
#
loop_
_entity_poly.entity_id
_entity_poly.type
_entity_poly.pdbx_seq_one_letter_code
_entity_poly.pdbx_strand_id
1 'polypeptide(L)'
;MKFLKDTSIAEISSILYLIFPIAGIFFNEVYGPKWLYIISVIVFSLSYLILVIVNNRLNTLMFYILLIIHYFIICYFVFSVHPMLSLFFFYSAFAIPFTFKNNVKKMATNLFILTMIICLTITYLVHNDYFVAMTIYYVVILLIVFDN
;
A
#
# COMPACT_ATOMS: atom_id res chain seq x y z
N MET A 1 28.51 2.63 -15.93
CA MET A 1 27.33 3.52 -15.79
C MET A 1 26.11 2.77 -16.30
N LYS A 2 25.37 2.08 -15.42
CA LYS A 2 24.17 1.32 -15.80
C LYS A 2 23.00 2.31 -15.88
N PHE A 3 22.69 2.73 -17.11
CA PHE A 3 21.53 3.53 -17.43
C PHE A 3 20.26 2.78 -17.02
N LEU A 4 19.36 3.51 -16.33
CA LEU A 4 17.93 3.29 -16.15
C LEU A 4 17.46 1.82 -16.24
N LYS A 5 17.23 1.18 -15.09
CA LYS A 5 16.25 0.10 -15.00
C LYS A 5 14.92 0.74 -15.41
N ASP A 6 14.46 0.49 -16.63
CA ASP A 6 13.18 0.97 -17.14
C ASP A 6 12.12 0.59 -16.10
N THR A 7 11.49 1.60 -15.49
CA THR A 7 10.34 1.39 -14.60
C THR A 7 9.36 0.51 -15.36
N SER A 8 9.08 -0.68 -14.81
CA SER A 8 8.30 -1.66 -15.55
C SER A 8 6.90 -1.10 -15.81
N ILE A 9 6.28 -1.48 -16.93
CA ILE A 9 4.88 -1.11 -17.22
C ILE A 9 3.96 -1.49 -16.05
N ALA A 10 4.29 -2.57 -15.33
CA ALA A 10 3.61 -2.98 -14.10
C ALA A 10 3.71 -1.92 -12.99
N GLU A 11 4.91 -1.38 -12.71
CA GLU A 11 5.12 -0.30 -11.73
C GLU A 11 4.34 0.96 -12.10
N ILE A 12 4.34 1.36 -13.38
CA ILE A 12 3.58 2.54 -13.85
C ILE A 12 2.07 2.29 -13.78
N SER A 13 1.61 1.09 -14.14
CA SER A 13 0.19 0.72 -14.03
C SER A 13 -0.31 0.77 -12.58
N SER A 14 0.57 0.52 -11.61
CA SER A 14 0.24 0.61 -10.18
C SER A 14 -0.07 2.06 -9.74
N ILE A 15 0.43 3.07 -10.44
CA ILE A 15 0.13 4.49 -10.19
C ILE A 15 -1.31 4.83 -10.56
N LEU A 16 -1.85 4.18 -11.60
CA LEU A 16 -3.23 4.39 -12.05
C LEU A 16 -4.25 4.12 -10.92
N TYR A 17 -3.91 3.21 -9.99
CA TYR A 17 -4.75 2.91 -8.84
C TYR A 17 -4.94 4.10 -7.88
N LEU A 18 -4.11 5.15 -7.95
CA LEU A 18 -4.34 6.39 -7.20
C LEU A 18 -5.68 7.05 -7.55
N ILE A 19 -6.28 6.71 -8.69
CA ILE A 19 -7.62 7.19 -9.03
C ILE A 19 -8.67 6.79 -7.99
N PHE A 20 -8.52 5.63 -7.34
CA PHE A 20 -9.49 5.16 -6.34
C PHE A 20 -9.55 6.04 -5.07
N PRO A 21 -8.44 6.32 -4.36
CA PRO A 21 -8.48 7.23 -3.22
C PRO A 21 -8.84 8.66 -3.63
N ILE A 22 -8.43 9.13 -4.82
CA ILE A 22 -8.81 10.45 -5.34
C ILE A 22 -10.33 10.52 -5.59
N ALA A 23 -10.91 9.50 -6.23
CA ALA A 23 -12.35 9.42 -6.46
C ALA A 23 -13.13 9.41 -5.14
N GLY A 24 -12.58 8.76 -4.10
CA GLY A 24 -13.11 8.79 -2.72
C GLY A 24 -13.30 10.20 -2.15
N ILE A 25 -12.61 11.23 -2.65
CA ILE A 25 -12.80 12.64 -2.21
C ILE A 25 -14.17 13.16 -2.67
N PHE A 26 -14.63 12.70 -3.82
CA PHE A 26 -15.87 13.17 -4.44
C PHE A 26 -17.09 12.37 -3.97
N PHE A 27 -16.89 11.15 -3.47
CA PHE A 27 -17.95 10.35 -2.85
C PHE A 27 -18.19 10.79 -1.39
N ASN A 28 -19.44 10.78 -0.95
CA ASN A 28 -19.84 11.21 0.40
C ASN A 28 -19.81 10.08 1.44
N GLU A 29 -19.20 8.94 1.11
CA GLU A 29 -19.16 7.73 1.95
C GLU A 29 -17.96 7.68 2.90
N VAL A 30 -17.24 8.79 3.06
CA VAL A 30 -16.07 8.87 3.94
C VAL A 30 -16.53 8.92 5.40
N TYR A 31 -16.22 7.88 6.16
CA TYR A 31 -16.39 7.86 7.61
C TYR A 31 -15.37 8.78 8.28
N GLY A 32 -15.88 9.86 8.87
CA GLY A 32 -15.12 10.83 9.63
C GLY A 32 -14.85 12.15 8.89
N PRO A 33 -13.88 12.93 9.38
CA PRO A 33 -13.60 14.28 8.88
C PRO A 33 -13.06 14.30 7.43
N LYS A 34 -13.83 14.82 6.45
CA LYS A 34 -13.45 14.86 5.02
C LYS A 34 -12.12 15.56 4.72
N TRP A 35 -11.84 16.66 5.40
CA TRP A 35 -10.52 17.33 5.38
C TRP A 35 -9.34 16.44 5.80
N LEU A 36 -9.52 15.52 6.76
CA LEU A 36 -8.48 14.57 7.17
C LEU A 36 -8.26 13.55 6.06
N TYR A 37 -9.33 13.08 5.43
CA TYR A 37 -9.22 12.22 4.25
C TYR A 37 -8.46 12.88 3.10
N ILE A 38 -8.76 14.15 2.78
CA ILE A 38 -8.03 14.89 1.73
C ILE A 38 -6.53 14.97 2.05
N ILE A 39 -6.17 15.29 3.30
CA ILE A 39 -4.76 15.32 3.73
C ILE A 39 -4.13 13.93 3.58
N SER A 40 -4.82 12.87 4.01
CA SER A 40 -4.34 11.49 3.86
C SER A 40 -4.13 11.11 2.40
N VAL A 41 -5.02 11.49 1.48
CA VAL A 41 -4.87 11.24 0.03
C VAL A 41 -3.64 11.96 -0.52
N ILE A 42 -3.39 13.21 -0.12
CA ILE A 42 -2.21 13.97 -0.56
C ILE A 42 -0.92 13.30 -0.06
N VAL A 43 -0.83 12.99 1.23
CA VAL A 43 0.35 12.35 1.83
C VAL A 43 0.57 10.95 1.24
N PHE A 44 -0.50 10.19 1.04
CA PHE A 44 -0.46 8.88 0.40
C PHE A 44 0.07 8.97 -1.02
N SER A 45 -0.47 9.89 -1.83
CA SER A 45 -0.06 10.06 -3.23
C SER A 45 1.40 10.44 -3.35
N LEU A 46 1.87 11.39 -2.53
CA LEU A 46 3.28 11.78 -2.52
C LEU A 46 4.18 10.63 -2.07
N SER A 47 3.86 9.98 -0.95
CA SER A 47 4.67 8.85 -0.44
C SER A 47 4.72 7.71 -1.45
N TYR A 48 3.60 7.39 -2.08
CA TYR A 48 3.48 6.32 -3.07
C TYR A 48 4.23 6.64 -4.37
N LEU A 49 4.12 7.87 -4.89
CA LEU A 49 4.87 8.28 -6.08
C LEU A 49 6.39 8.22 -5.84
N ILE A 50 6.85 8.66 -4.67
CA ILE A 50 8.28 8.58 -4.31
C ILE A 50 8.71 7.11 -4.21
N LEU A 51 7.91 6.25 -3.57
CA LEU A 51 8.18 4.82 -3.47
C LEU A 51 8.21 4.17 -4.86
N VAL A 52 7.28 4.45 -5.75
CA VAL A 52 7.22 3.81 -7.08
C VAL A 52 8.33 4.30 -8.01
N ILE A 53 8.51 5.63 -8.14
CA ILE A 53 9.38 6.23 -9.16
C ILE A 53 10.84 6.33 -8.68
N VAL A 54 11.03 6.63 -7.39
CA VAL A 54 12.33 7.00 -6.83
C VAL A 54 12.93 5.89 -5.97
N ASN A 55 12.32 4.68 -5.90
CA ASN A 55 12.80 3.53 -5.10
C ASN A 55 14.32 3.31 -5.20
N ASN A 56 14.88 3.33 -6.41
CA ASN A 56 16.27 3.01 -6.70
C ASN A 56 17.27 4.07 -6.19
N ARG A 57 16.78 5.25 -5.79
CA ARG A 57 17.59 6.36 -5.25
C ARG A 57 17.38 6.58 -3.76
N LEU A 58 16.42 5.91 -3.14
CA LEU A 58 16.14 6.05 -1.72
C LEU A 58 17.16 5.25 -0.91
N ASN A 59 17.65 5.84 0.19
CA ASN A 59 18.34 5.05 1.20
C ASN A 59 17.32 4.18 1.96
N THR A 60 17.79 3.04 2.46
CA THR A 60 17.02 2.02 3.20
C THR A 60 16.10 2.63 4.27
N LEU A 61 16.61 3.58 5.06
CA LEU A 61 15.85 4.24 6.12
C LEU A 61 14.71 5.10 5.58
N MET A 62 14.95 5.87 4.51
CA MET A 62 13.90 6.71 3.89
C MET A 62 12.81 5.84 3.28
N PHE A 63 13.18 4.75 2.61
CA PHE A 63 12.22 3.79 2.07
C PHE A 63 11.35 3.20 3.19
N TYR A 64 11.97 2.80 4.30
CA TYR A 64 11.26 2.23 5.44
C TYR A 64 10.27 3.22 6.09
N ILE A 65 10.67 4.49 6.26
CA ILE A 65 9.78 5.54 6.78
C ILE A 65 8.60 5.77 5.83
N LEU A 66 8.87 5.89 4.53
CA LEU A 66 7.82 6.06 3.52
C LEU A 66 6.86 4.86 3.51
N LEU A 67 7.37 3.65 3.68
CA LEU A 67 6.58 2.42 3.73
C LEU A 67 5.69 2.35 4.99
N ILE A 68 6.18 2.80 6.15
CA ILE A 68 5.36 2.93 7.37
C ILE A 68 4.23 3.94 7.15
N ILE A 69 4.54 5.12 6.62
CA ILE A 69 3.52 6.16 6.33
C ILE A 69 2.48 5.60 5.37
N HIS A 70 2.92 4.91 4.32
CA HIS A 70 2.06 4.29 3.33
C HIS A 70 1.09 3.29 3.98
N TYR A 71 1.59 2.40 4.83
CA TYR A 71 0.78 1.39 5.54
C TYR A 71 -0.19 1.98 6.54
N PHE A 72 0.25 2.98 7.30
CA PHE A 72 -0.63 3.66 8.23
C PHE A 72 -1.82 4.29 7.51
N ILE A 73 -1.59 4.92 6.35
CA ILE A 73 -2.65 5.53 5.56
C ILE A 73 -3.54 4.48 4.88
N ILE A 74 -3.01 3.32 4.47
CA ILE A 74 -3.84 2.20 3.98
C ILE A 74 -4.83 1.76 5.06
N CYS A 75 -4.37 1.54 6.30
CA CYS A 75 -5.27 1.19 7.41
C CYS A 75 -6.37 2.25 7.59
N TYR A 76 -6.01 3.52 7.50
CA TYR A 76 -6.99 4.62 7.56
C TYR A 76 -7.98 4.57 6.40
N PHE A 77 -7.55 4.31 5.17
CA PHE A 77 -8.43 4.18 4.00
C PHE A 77 -9.40 3.00 4.11
N VAL A 78 -8.93 1.86 4.64
CA VAL A 78 -9.78 0.69 4.90
C VAL A 78 -10.84 1.00 5.94
N PHE A 79 -10.48 1.75 6.98
CA PHE A 79 -11.42 2.15 8.04
C PHE A 79 -12.41 3.22 7.59
N SER A 80 -11.93 4.23 6.88
CA SER A 80 -12.71 5.44 6.59
C SER A 80 -13.43 5.42 5.25
N VAL A 81 -13.09 4.51 4.32
CA VAL A 81 -13.65 4.55 2.96
C VAL A 81 -14.04 3.17 2.48
N HIS A 82 -13.08 2.31 2.17
CA HIS A 82 -13.38 1.02 1.55
C HIS A 82 -12.25 0.00 1.70
N PRO A 83 -12.55 -1.27 2.03
CA PRO A 83 -11.53 -2.32 2.19
C PRO A 83 -10.67 -2.58 0.96
N MET A 84 -11.21 -2.41 -0.26
CA MET A 84 -10.46 -2.56 -1.51
C MET A 84 -9.28 -1.59 -1.63
N LEU A 85 -9.25 -0.50 -0.88
CA LEU A 85 -8.08 0.40 -0.85
C LEU A 85 -6.87 -0.29 -0.20
N SER A 86 -7.01 -1.43 0.46
CA SER A 86 -5.84 -2.22 0.87
C SER A 86 -5.16 -2.97 -0.27
N LEU A 87 -5.72 -3.00 -1.49
CA LEU A 87 -5.06 -3.62 -2.64
C LEU A 87 -3.77 -2.90 -3.05
N PHE A 88 -3.50 -1.69 -2.53
CA PHE A 88 -2.16 -1.07 -2.64
C PHE A 88 -1.04 -1.93 -2.02
N PHE A 89 -1.36 -2.96 -1.23
CA PHE A 89 -0.42 -3.99 -0.83
C PHE A 89 0.22 -4.74 -2.02
N PHE A 90 -0.40 -4.79 -3.20
CA PHE A 90 0.24 -5.35 -4.41
C PHE A 90 1.56 -4.64 -4.75
N TYR A 91 1.62 -3.32 -4.61
CA TYR A 91 2.88 -2.60 -4.83
C TYR A 91 3.97 -3.06 -3.86
N SER A 92 3.63 -3.16 -2.57
CA SER A 92 4.56 -3.63 -1.55
C SER A 92 5.02 -5.06 -1.81
N ALA A 93 4.12 -5.89 -2.34
CA ALA A 93 4.43 -7.27 -2.62
C ALA A 93 5.51 -7.44 -3.70
N PHE A 94 5.51 -6.56 -4.70
CA PHE A 94 6.58 -6.50 -5.69
C PHE A 94 7.81 -5.74 -5.19
N ALA A 95 7.65 -4.68 -4.39
CA ALA A 95 8.78 -3.83 -4.01
C ALA A 95 9.68 -4.45 -2.92
N ILE A 96 9.09 -5.01 -1.86
CA ILE A 96 9.85 -5.49 -0.69
C ILE A 96 10.94 -6.53 -1.06
N PRO A 97 10.65 -7.56 -1.88
CA PRO A 97 11.62 -8.60 -2.19
C PRO A 97 12.86 -8.09 -2.94
N PHE A 98 12.71 -7.05 -3.78
CA PHE A 98 13.79 -6.53 -4.62
C PHE A 98 14.54 -5.34 -4.01
N THR A 99 13.92 -4.58 -3.10
CA THR A 99 14.54 -3.38 -2.52
C THR A 99 15.42 -3.69 -1.32
N PHE A 100 15.04 -4.64 -0.46
CA PHE A 100 15.71 -4.87 0.81
C PHE A 100 16.61 -6.11 0.81
N LYS A 101 17.74 -6.02 1.52
CA LYS A 101 18.65 -7.15 1.77
C LYS A 101 18.39 -7.79 3.14
N ASN A 102 18.43 -9.12 3.18
CA ASN A 102 18.44 -10.01 4.36
C ASN A 102 17.58 -9.52 5.54
N ASN A 103 18.20 -8.98 6.59
CA ASN A 103 17.53 -8.64 7.84
C ASN A 103 16.48 -7.52 7.66
N VAL A 104 16.72 -6.57 6.77
CA VAL A 104 15.77 -5.49 6.50
C VAL A 104 14.58 -6.01 5.68
N LYS A 105 14.81 -6.98 4.78
CA LYS A 105 13.73 -7.68 4.04
C LYS A 105 12.79 -8.36 5.02
N LYS A 106 13.33 -9.10 6.01
CA LYS A 106 12.53 -9.75 7.05
C LYS A 106 11.71 -8.76 7.87
N MET A 107 12.30 -7.64 8.29
CA MET A 107 11.57 -6.61 9.04
C MET A 107 10.44 -5.97 8.22
N ALA A 108 10.72 -5.58 6.97
CA ALA A 108 9.72 -5.01 6.07
C ALA A 108 8.58 -5.99 5.76
N THR A 109 8.90 -7.27 5.58
CA THR A 109 7.91 -8.35 5.37
C THR A 109 7.04 -8.55 6.61
N ASN A 110 7.62 -8.53 7.81
CA ASN A 110 6.85 -8.63 9.06
C ASN A 110 5.90 -7.43 9.24
N LEU A 111 6.38 -6.21 8.95
CA LEU A 111 5.56 -5.00 9.00
C LEU A 111 4.40 -5.07 8.00
N PHE A 112 4.69 -5.56 6.80
CA PHE A 112 3.70 -5.80 5.76
C PHE A 112 2.60 -6.77 6.21
N ILE A 113 2.98 -7.96 6.71
CA ILE A 113 2.03 -8.98 7.21
C ILE A 113 1.22 -8.41 8.38
N LEU A 114 1.85 -7.71 9.32
CA LEU A 114 1.16 -7.08 10.44
C LEU A 114 0.10 -6.09 9.96
N THR A 115 0.44 -5.26 8.96
CA THR A 115 -0.49 -4.27 8.40
C THR A 115 -1.66 -4.96 7.69
N MET A 116 -1.41 -6.06 6.97
CA MET A 116 -2.49 -6.87 6.39
C MET A 116 -3.41 -7.43 7.47
N ILE A 117 -2.88 -7.98 8.57
CA ILE A 117 -3.71 -8.48 9.68
C ILE A 117 -4.57 -7.35 10.27
N ILE A 118 -4.00 -6.17 10.46
CA ILE A 118 -4.75 -4.99 10.95
C ILE A 118 -5.87 -4.62 9.97
N CYS A 119 -5.58 -4.52 8.68
CA CYS A 119 -6.59 -4.19 7.66
C CYS A 119 -7.69 -5.25 7.56
N LEU A 120 -7.34 -6.54 7.69
CA LEU A 120 -8.30 -7.63 7.70
C LEU A 120 -9.21 -7.55 8.93
N THR A 121 -8.64 -7.22 10.09
CA THR A 121 -9.38 -7.03 11.34
C THR A 121 -10.34 -5.85 11.23
N ILE A 122 -9.89 -4.71 10.68
CA ILE A 122 -10.76 -3.55 10.42
C ILE A 122 -11.89 -3.94 9.45
N THR A 123 -11.56 -4.67 8.38
CA THR A 123 -12.55 -5.14 7.40
C THR A 123 -13.60 -6.03 8.07
N TYR A 124 -13.19 -6.98 8.91
CA TYR A 124 -14.12 -7.85 9.63
C TYR A 124 -15.08 -7.07 10.54
N LEU A 125 -14.57 -6.06 11.24
CA LEU A 125 -15.33 -5.29 12.23
C LEU A 125 -16.23 -4.22 11.61
N VAL A 126 -15.82 -3.59 10.51
CA VAL A 126 -16.50 -2.41 9.92
C VAL A 126 -17.18 -2.73 8.60
N HIS A 127 -16.64 -3.66 7.81
CA HIS A 127 -17.04 -3.95 6.44
C HIS A 127 -17.15 -5.46 6.19
N ASN A 128 -17.88 -6.16 7.06
CA ASN A 128 -17.91 -7.63 7.11
C ASN A 128 -18.25 -8.27 5.76
N ASP A 129 -19.12 -7.64 4.97
CA ASP A 129 -19.53 -8.09 3.63
C ASP A 129 -18.34 -8.31 2.67
N TYR A 130 -17.23 -7.59 2.88
CA TYR A 130 -16.02 -7.69 2.07
C TYR A 130 -14.96 -8.63 2.66
N PHE A 131 -15.15 -9.16 3.87
CA PHE A 131 -14.13 -9.94 4.60
C PHE A 131 -13.62 -11.15 3.81
N VAL A 132 -14.54 -11.95 3.25
CA VAL A 132 -14.18 -13.15 2.46
C VAL A 132 -13.39 -12.76 1.21
N ALA A 133 -13.87 -11.76 0.46
CA ALA A 133 -13.20 -11.28 -0.74
C ALA A 133 -11.78 -10.77 -0.42
N MET A 134 -11.63 -9.96 0.63
CA MET A 134 -10.34 -9.41 1.03
C MET A 134 -9.37 -10.49 1.51
N THR A 135 -9.86 -11.54 2.17
CA THR A 135 -9.02 -12.68 2.58
C THR A 135 -8.43 -13.38 1.35
N ILE A 136 -9.22 -13.61 0.30
CA ILE A 136 -8.75 -14.23 -0.94
C ILE A 136 -7.68 -13.36 -1.59
N TYR A 137 -7.90 -12.04 -1.72
CA TYR A 137 -6.88 -11.14 -2.25
C TYR A 137 -5.61 -11.15 -1.42
N TYR A 138 -5.71 -11.21 -0.10
CA TYR A 138 -4.55 -11.23 0.79
C TYR A 138 -3.73 -12.50 0.64
N VAL A 139 -4.38 -13.66 0.46
CA VAL A 139 -3.68 -14.92 0.13
C VAL A 139 -2.91 -14.78 -1.18
N VAL A 140 -3.54 -14.22 -2.23
CA VAL A 140 -2.87 -14.00 -3.53
C VAL A 140 -1.65 -13.08 -3.37
N ILE A 141 -1.81 -11.98 -2.65
CA ILE A 141 -0.72 -11.02 -2.42
C ILE A 141 0.43 -11.69 -1.64
N LEU A 142 0.14 -12.47 -0.59
CA LEU A 142 1.16 -13.19 0.17
C LEU A 142 1.94 -14.18 -0.68
N LEU A 143 1.27 -14.91 -1.58
CA LEU A 143 1.93 -15.83 -2.51
C LEU A 143 2.95 -15.09 -3.39
N ILE A 144 2.61 -13.90 -3.90
CA ILE A 144 3.54 -13.06 -4.69
C ILE A 144 4.76 -12.64 -3.87
N VAL A 145 4.58 -12.29 -2.59
CA VAL A 145 5.70 -11.90 -1.71
C VAL A 145 6.64 -13.06 -1.44
N PHE A 146 6.11 -14.25 -1.21
CA PHE A 146 6.91 -15.42 -0.82
C PHE A 146 7.53 -16.16 -2.01
N ASP A 147 7.02 -15.97 -3.23
CA ASP A 147 7.63 -16.49 -4.46
C ASP A 147 8.96 -15.78 -4.80
N ASN A 148 9.20 -14.56 -4.27
CA ASN A 148 10.36 -13.68 -4.55
C ASN A 148 11.35 -13.52 -3.38
#